data_AF-L7LQN9-F1
#
_entry.id   AF-L7LQN9-F1
#
_cell.length_a   1.000
_cell.length_b   1.000
_cell.length_c   1.000
_cell.angle_alpha   90.00
_cell.angle_beta   90.00
_cell.angle_gamma   90.00
#
_symmetry.space_group_name_H-M   'P 1'
#
loop_
_entity.id
_entity.type
_entity.pdbx_description
1 polymer ?
#
loop_
_entity_poly.entity_id
_entity_poly.type
_entity_poly.pdbx_seq_one_letter_code
_entity_poly.pdbx_strand_id
1 'polypeptide(L)'
;MKFFLCLVVISSWLLQGHAVKVFINKYCMIPAAISTCKAHAREWVVDGATRVCKMYYEYQCNITTAKSFRTEEHCQKTCLPPAHRRIVCSVPPLPAPCPPSKKKWYFNPETGYCKQFPSGLCGANANAFSGCETCTMRCTNLNIETVCPRYPPSPPLRNKHHHAQPGAHGRTQGG
;
A
#
# COMPACT_ATOMS: atom_id res chain seq x y z
N MET A 1 40.67 52.97 -16.05
CA MET A 1 39.59 53.72 -16.73
C MET A 1 39.58 53.37 -18.21
N LYS A 2 38.57 52.64 -18.68
CA LYS A 2 38.07 52.67 -20.06
C LYS A 2 36.68 52.02 -20.06
N PHE A 3 35.68 52.88 -20.11
CA PHE A 3 34.28 52.58 -20.36
C PHE A 3 34.12 51.94 -21.75
N PHE A 4 33.22 50.98 -21.90
CA PHE A 4 32.15 51.00 -22.92
C PHE A 4 31.17 49.84 -22.65
N LEU A 5 29.92 50.20 -22.35
CA LEU A 5 28.77 49.31 -22.44
C LEU A 5 28.64 48.79 -23.88
N CYS A 6 28.30 47.52 -24.04
CA CYS A 6 27.52 47.08 -25.21
C CYS A 6 26.50 46.04 -24.77
N LEU A 7 25.24 46.39 -24.97
CA LEU A 7 24.03 45.64 -24.73
C LEU A 7 24.03 44.37 -25.60
N VAL A 8 24.03 43.19 -24.98
CA VAL A 8 23.45 42.02 -25.64
C VAL A 8 22.63 41.25 -24.60
N VAL A 9 21.33 41.53 -24.63
CA VAL A 9 20.28 40.74 -24.01
C VAL A 9 20.22 39.44 -24.79
N ILE A 10 21.00 38.43 -24.40
CA ILE A 10 20.83 37.08 -24.94
C ILE A 10 20.65 36.14 -23.76
N SER A 11 19.36 35.86 -23.53
CA SER A 11 18.80 34.65 -22.90
C SER A 11 19.28 34.39 -21.48
N SER A 12 18.42 34.52 -20.46
CA SER A 12 17.34 33.55 -20.18
C SER A 12 17.74 32.08 -20.42
N TRP A 13 19.02 31.74 -20.29
CA TRP A 13 19.43 30.36 -20.04
C TRP A 13 19.15 30.05 -18.58
N LEU A 14 17.87 29.73 -18.35
CA LEU A 14 17.44 28.71 -17.40
C LEU A 14 18.01 28.96 -15.99
N LEU A 15 17.29 29.61 -15.07
CA LEU A 15 16.21 28.93 -14.34
C LEU A 15 16.15 27.43 -14.65
N GLN A 16 17.28 26.72 -14.49
CA GLN A 16 17.29 25.28 -14.33
C GLN A 16 16.61 25.09 -12.99
N GLY A 17 15.28 25.00 -13.07
CA GLY A 17 14.50 24.30 -12.09
C GLY A 17 15.23 23.00 -11.87
N HIS A 18 15.95 22.92 -10.75
CA HIS A 18 16.38 21.66 -10.20
C HIS A 18 15.06 20.95 -9.93
N ALA A 19 14.59 20.20 -10.92
CA ALA A 19 13.66 19.12 -10.70
C ALA A 19 14.27 18.36 -9.53
N VAL A 20 13.67 18.51 -8.35
CA VAL A 20 14.06 17.77 -7.16
C VAL A 20 13.98 16.32 -7.60
N LYS A 21 15.12 15.74 -7.95
CA LYS A 21 15.20 14.38 -8.44
C LYS A 21 14.79 13.55 -7.23
N VAL A 22 13.51 13.22 -7.13
CA VAL A 22 12.98 12.51 -5.98
C VAL A 22 13.58 11.12 -6.04
N PHE A 23 14.61 10.90 -5.24
CA PHE A 23 15.34 9.64 -5.16
C PHE A 23 14.44 8.60 -4.48
N ILE A 24 13.57 7.96 -5.25
CA ILE A 24 13.06 6.63 -4.89
C ILE A 24 14.24 5.68 -5.04
N ASN A 25 14.47 4.86 -4.02
CA ASN A 25 15.50 3.83 -4.11
C ASN A 25 15.13 2.90 -5.29
N LYS A 26 15.91 2.94 -6.38
CA LYS A 26 15.66 2.12 -7.58
C LYS A 26 15.57 0.63 -7.26
N TYR A 27 16.14 0.20 -6.14
CA TYR A 27 16.02 -1.15 -5.60
C TYR A 27 14.56 -1.57 -5.32
N CYS A 28 13.68 -0.63 -5.01
CA CYS A 28 12.29 -0.91 -4.70
C CYS A 28 11.37 -0.98 -5.94
N MET A 29 11.90 -0.69 -7.13
CA MET A 29 11.18 -0.63 -8.41
C MET A 29 11.83 -1.51 -9.50
N ILE A 30 12.68 -2.46 -9.11
CA ILE A 30 13.40 -3.34 -10.06
C ILE A 30 12.38 -4.24 -10.80
N PRO A 31 12.47 -4.43 -12.14
CA PRO A 31 11.70 -5.45 -12.83
C PRO A 31 12.30 -6.85 -12.64
N ALA A 32 11.40 -7.82 -12.50
CA ALA A 32 11.54 -9.27 -12.69
C ALA A 32 12.37 -10.08 -11.68
N ALA A 33 11.66 -10.74 -10.76
CA ALA A 33 11.86 -12.16 -10.45
C ALA A 33 10.52 -12.78 -10.03
N ILE A 34 10.24 -14.01 -10.45
CA ILE A 34 9.08 -14.79 -10.04
C ILE A 34 9.25 -15.12 -8.55
N SER A 35 8.44 -14.54 -7.67
CA SER A 35 8.29 -15.11 -6.33
C SER A 35 7.23 -16.21 -6.38
N THR A 36 7.58 -17.40 -5.91
CA THR A 36 6.60 -18.41 -5.52
C THR A 36 5.58 -17.77 -4.58
N CYS A 37 4.27 -17.92 -4.88
CA CYS A 37 3.21 -17.37 -4.03
C CYS A 37 3.40 -17.90 -2.61
N LYS A 38 3.67 -17.02 -1.63
CA LYS A 38 3.84 -17.38 -0.22
C LYS A 38 2.51 -17.29 0.50
N ALA A 39 1.75 -18.39 0.50
CA ALA A 39 0.40 -18.44 1.05
C ALA A 39 0.29 -17.67 2.40
N HIS A 40 -0.58 -16.67 2.45
CA HIS A 40 -0.91 -15.77 3.56
C HIS A 40 0.12 -14.68 3.95
N ALA A 41 1.09 -14.34 3.09
CA ALA A 41 2.03 -13.27 3.40
C ALA A 41 1.36 -11.88 3.37
N ARG A 42 1.39 -11.18 4.52
CA ARG A 42 1.06 -9.75 4.62
C ARG A 42 2.36 -8.97 4.57
N GLU A 43 2.59 -8.23 3.49
CA GLU A 43 3.84 -7.50 3.32
C GLU A 43 3.59 -6.05 2.89
N TRP A 44 4.48 -5.17 3.30
CA TRP A 44 4.50 -3.77 2.91
C TRP A 44 5.32 -3.61 1.64
N VAL A 45 4.73 -2.96 0.64
CA VAL A 45 5.35 -2.71 -0.66
C VAL A 45 5.16 -1.24 -0.99
N VAL A 46 6.19 -0.61 -1.57
CA VAL A 46 6.04 0.76 -2.06
C VAL A 46 5.23 0.77 -3.34
N ASP A 47 4.13 1.50 -3.31
CA ASP A 47 3.33 1.81 -4.49
C ASP A 47 4.09 2.87 -5.30
N GLY A 48 4.53 2.51 -6.51
CA GLY A 48 5.37 3.37 -7.35
C GLY A 48 4.66 4.63 -7.86
N ALA A 49 3.34 4.60 -7.98
CA ALA A 49 2.55 5.73 -8.47
C ALA A 49 2.34 6.79 -7.36
N THR A 50 2.02 6.35 -6.15
CA THR A 50 1.70 7.21 -5.00
C THR A 50 2.89 7.45 -4.07
N ARG A 51 3.98 6.68 -4.21
CA ARG A 51 5.16 6.70 -3.33
C ARG A 51 4.82 6.43 -1.87
N VAL A 52 3.89 5.52 -1.66
CA VAL A 52 3.38 5.14 -0.33
C VAL A 52 3.66 3.67 -0.11
N CYS A 53 4.19 3.31 1.06
CA CYS A 53 4.23 1.91 1.50
C CYS A 53 2.82 1.47 1.87
N LYS A 54 2.26 0.53 1.11
CA LYS A 54 0.92 -0.06 1.30
C LYS A 54 1.07 -1.53 1.64
N MET A 55 0.10 -2.09 2.35
CA MET A 55 0.05 -3.52 2.63
C MET A 55 -0.61 -4.28 1.46
N TYR A 56 -0.01 -5.37 1.02
CA TYR A 56 -0.49 -6.19 -0.09
C TYR A 56 -1.04 -7.53 0.43
N TYR A 57 -2.12 -8.02 -0.21
CA TYR A 57 -2.64 -9.37 -0.02
C TYR A 57 -2.28 -10.30 -1.17
N GLU A 58 -2.05 -11.55 -0.80
CA GLU A 58 -1.32 -12.54 -1.60
C GLU A 58 -2.22 -13.44 -2.48
N TYR A 59 -3.50 -13.10 -2.66
CA TYR A 59 -4.37 -13.70 -3.69
C TYR A 59 -4.25 -13.02 -5.07
N GLN A 60 -3.39 -12.01 -5.21
CA GLN A 60 -3.09 -11.34 -6.49
C GLN A 60 -1.77 -11.86 -7.05
N CYS A 61 -1.63 -13.17 -7.27
CA CYS A 61 -0.40 -13.77 -7.83
C CYS A 61 -0.26 -13.53 -9.36
N ASN A 62 -0.63 -12.33 -9.82
CA ASN A 62 -0.27 -11.79 -11.12
C ASN A 62 0.66 -10.58 -10.90
N ILE A 63 1.94 -10.89 -10.67
CA ILE A 63 3.10 -9.98 -10.77
C ILE A 63 3.14 -8.84 -9.72
N THR A 64 4.08 -8.93 -8.76
CA THR A 64 4.77 -7.73 -8.24
C THR A 64 6.27 -8.00 -8.06
N THR A 65 7.09 -7.24 -8.78
CA THR A 65 8.56 -7.34 -8.81
C THR A 65 9.23 -6.38 -7.80
N ALA A 66 8.50 -5.91 -6.79
CA ALA A 66 9.01 -4.98 -5.79
C ALA A 66 9.50 -5.72 -4.54
N LYS A 67 10.58 -5.23 -3.92
CA LYS A 67 10.98 -5.71 -2.59
C LYS A 67 9.84 -5.47 -1.60
N SER A 68 9.46 -6.53 -0.88
CA SER A 68 8.46 -6.48 0.17
C SER A 68 9.11 -6.48 1.55
N PHE A 69 8.38 -5.97 2.55
CA PHE A 69 8.91 -5.77 3.89
C PHE A 69 7.86 -6.11 4.96
N ARG A 70 8.30 -6.69 6.08
CA ARG A 70 7.40 -7.09 7.18
C ARG A 70 6.73 -5.92 7.90
N THR A 71 7.36 -4.74 7.88
CA THR A 71 6.85 -3.55 8.59
C THR A 71 6.80 -2.33 7.67
N GLU A 72 5.81 -1.47 7.91
CA GLU A 72 5.68 -0.18 7.21
C GLU A 72 6.97 0.64 7.37
N GLU A 73 7.53 0.65 8.58
CA GLU A 73 8.75 1.39 8.89
C GLU A 73 9.95 0.91 8.07
N HIS A 74 10.15 -0.40 7.96
CA HIS A 74 11.25 -0.94 7.19
C HIS A 74 11.11 -0.66 5.69
N CYS A 75 9.88 -0.72 5.16
CA CYS A 75 9.58 -0.28 3.80
C CYS A 75 9.92 1.21 3.59
N GLN A 76 9.44 2.08 4.47
CA GLN A 76 9.63 3.52 4.32
C GLN A 76 11.10 3.94 4.46
N LYS A 77 11.83 3.34 5.42
CA LYS A 77 13.27 3.59 5.60
C LYS A 77 14.07 3.17 4.37
N THR A 78 13.68 2.08 3.72
CA THR A 78 14.40 1.52 2.56
C THR A 78 14.05 2.23 1.26
N CYS A 79 12.77 2.53 1.04
CA CYS A 79 12.25 2.94 -0.27
C CYS A 79 11.95 4.43 -0.40
N LEU A 80 11.73 5.15 0.71
CA LEU A 80 11.31 6.55 0.68
C LEU A 80 12.40 7.50 1.21
N PRO A 81 12.52 8.70 0.63
CA PRO A 81 13.30 9.79 1.23
C PRO A 81 12.78 10.14 2.62
N PRO A 82 13.64 10.60 3.57
CA PRO A 82 13.21 10.95 4.92
C PRO A 82 11.97 11.86 5.01
N ALA A 83 11.88 12.86 4.12
CA ALA A 83 10.74 13.80 4.08
C ALA A 83 9.37 13.14 3.79
N HIS A 84 9.36 11.95 3.21
CA HIS A 84 8.15 11.21 2.83
C HIS A 84 7.84 10.05 3.77
N ARG A 85 8.65 9.85 4.83
CA ARG A 85 8.42 8.79 5.82
C ARG A 85 7.38 9.27 6.83
N ARG A 86 6.19 8.66 6.78
CA ARG A 86 5.09 8.88 7.72
C ARG A 86 4.46 7.54 8.04
N ILE A 87 4.76 7.00 9.21
CA ILE A 87 4.14 5.76 9.71
C ILE A 87 2.69 6.10 10.06
N VAL A 88 1.76 5.42 9.39
CA VAL A 88 0.32 5.72 9.51
C VAL A 88 -0.45 4.43 9.72
N CYS A 89 -0.33 3.50 8.79
CA CYS A 89 -1.22 2.36 8.70
C CYS A 89 -0.84 1.25 9.71
N SER A 90 0.42 1.19 10.13
CA SER A 90 0.88 0.27 11.19
C SER A 90 0.76 0.83 12.61
N VAL A 91 0.37 2.10 12.77
CA VAL A 91 0.12 2.67 14.10
C VAL A 91 -1.16 2.05 14.67
N PRO A 92 -1.15 1.55 15.91
CA PRO A 92 -2.37 1.07 16.56
C PRO A 92 -3.46 2.16 16.53
N PRO A 93 -4.71 1.85 16.15
CA PRO A 93 -5.77 2.85 16.13
C PRO A 93 -6.05 3.37 17.54
N LEU A 94 -6.34 4.66 17.67
CA LEU A 94 -6.67 5.30 18.96
C LEU A 94 -8.11 5.81 18.96
N PRO A 95 -9.08 5.03 19.49
CA PRO A 95 -10.47 5.46 19.62
C PRO A 95 -10.61 6.59 20.64
N ALA A 96 -11.42 7.60 20.34
CA ALA A 96 -11.75 8.72 21.21
C ALA A 96 -13.16 9.26 20.88
N PRO A 97 -13.79 10.07 21.75
CA PRO A 97 -15.02 10.78 21.42
C PRO A 97 -14.88 11.58 20.12
N CYS A 98 -15.92 11.55 19.28
CA CYS A 98 -15.81 12.14 17.95
C CYS A 98 -15.60 13.67 17.97
N PRO A 99 -14.51 14.17 17.36
CA PRO A 99 -14.36 15.60 17.10
C PRO A 99 -15.19 16.02 15.87
N PRO A 100 -15.31 17.33 15.59
CA PRO A 100 -16.02 17.83 14.41
C PRO A 100 -15.56 17.23 13.06
N SER A 101 -14.28 16.88 12.95
CA SER A 101 -13.67 16.30 11.74
C SER A 101 -14.08 14.85 11.45
N LYS A 102 -14.77 14.18 12.38
CA LYS A 102 -15.39 12.84 12.24
C LYS A 102 -14.55 11.80 11.47
N LYS A 103 -13.32 11.54 11.92
CA LYS A 103 -12.46 10.46 11.38
C LYS A 103 -12.93 9.08 11.87
N LYS A 104 -13.88 8.48 11.15
CA LYS A 104 -14.56 7.24 11.57
C LYS A 104 -13.87 5.95 11.13
N TRP A 105 -12.78 6.02 10.37
CA TRP A 105 -12.14 4.84 9.79
C TRP A 105 -10.69 4.68 10.23
N TYR A 106 -10.22 3.45 10.34
CA TYR A 106 -8.82 3.11 10.61
C TYR A 106 -8.41 1.88 9.80
N PHE A 107 -7.12 1.72 9.54
CA PHE A 107 -6.59 0.51 8.93
C PHE A 107 -6.27 -0.54 10.01
N ASN A 108 -6.81 -1.74 9.84
CA ASN A 108 -6.47 -2.88 10.69
C ASN A 108 -5.43 -3.74 9.96
N PRO A 109 -4.15 -3.81 10.40
CA PRO A 109 -3.12 -4.60 9.72
C PRO A 109 -3.28 -6.12 9.88
N GLU A 110 -4.07 -6.59 10.83
CA GLU A 110 -4.33 -8.03 11.00
C GLU A 110 -5.30 -8.53 9.93
N THR A 111 -6.36 -7.77 9.64
CA THR A 111 -7.31 -8.11 8.57
C THR A 111 -6.93 -7.48 7.24
N GLY A 112 -6.12 -6.43 7.30
CA GLY A 112 -5.65 -5.61 6.18
C GLY A 112 -6.72 -4.94 5.36
N TYR A 113 -7.84 -4.69 6.03
CA TYR A 113 -8.95 -3.90 5.56
C TYR A 113 -9.08 -2.66 6.43
N CYS A 114 -9.61 -1.61 5.84
CA CYS A 114 -10.09 -0.46 6.58
C CYS A 114 -11.38 -0.80 7.31
N LYS A 115 -11.46 -0.43 8.58
CA LYS A 115 -12.59 -0.67 9.47
C LYS A 115 -13.11 0.65 10.04
N GLN A 116 -14.37 0.64 10.44
CA GLN A 116 -14.96 1.74 11.21
C GLN A 116 -14.62 1.60 12.69
N PHE A 117 -14.42 2.73 13.35
CA PHE A 117 -14.50 2.79 14.81
C PHE A 117 -15.92 2.47 15.29
N PRO A 118 -16.09 1.99 16.54
CA PRO A 118 -17.40 1.80 17.14
C PRO A 118 -18.26 3.07 17.11
N SER A 119 -19.58 2.91 17.19
CA SER A 119 -20.52 4.03 17.19
C SER A 119 -20.16 5.06 18.26
N GLY A 120 -20.18 6.34 17.91
CA GLY A 120 -19.80 7.45 18.79
C GLY A 120 -18.29 7.70 18.92
N LEU A 121 -17.44 6.79 18.43
CA LEU A 121 -15.99 6.93 18.49
C LEU A 121 -15.38 7.30 17.13
N CYS A 122 -14.30 8.06 17.19
CA CYS A 122 -13.47 8.46 16.07
C CYS A 122 -11.99 8.25 16.40
N GLY A 123 -11.13 8.29 15.39
CA GLY A 123 -9.69 8.15 15.59
C GLY A 123 -9.01 9.46 15.99
N ALA A 124 -8.15 9.40 17.01
CA ALA A 124 -7.39 10.53 17.54
C ALA A 124 -5.92 10.58 17.06
N ASN A 125 -5.44 9.58 16.31
CA ASN A 125 -4.05 9.52 15.84
C ASN A 125 -3.95 9.46 14.30
N ALA A 126 -2.74 9.15 13.80
CA ALA A 126 -2.48 9.12 12.36
C ALA A 126 -3.26 8.03 11.63
N ASN A 127 -3.52 6.89 12.28
CA ASN A 127 -4.34 5.79 11.73
C ASN A 127 -5.84 6.11 11.86
N ALA A 128 -6.25 7.27 11.35
CA ALA A 128 -7.61 7.76 11.42
C ALA A 128 -7.96 8.53 10.12
N PHE A 129 -9.02 8.07 9.47
CA PHE A 129 -9.46 8.53 8.15
C PHE A 129 -10.94 8.92 8.18
N SER A 130 -11.33 9.86 7.33
CA SER A 130 -12.73 10.31 7.19
C SER A 130 -13.61 9.30 6.47
N GLY A 131 -13.03 8.45 5.61
CA GLY A 131 -13.77 7.52 4.77
C GLY A 131 -13.03 6.21 4.51
N CYS A 132 -13.77 5.21 4.03
CA CYS A 132 -13.21 3.94 3.60
C CYS A 132 -12.20 4.14 2.45
N GLU A 133 -12.54 4.99 1.48
CA GLU A 133 -11.73 5.20 0.27
C GLU A 133 -10.37 5.81 0.61
N THR A 134 -10.36 6.84 1.45
CA THR A 134 -9.12 7.51 1.87
C THR A 134 -8.22 6.58 2.70
N CYS A 135 -8.81 5.74 3.55
CA CYS A 135 -8.08 4.70 4.25
C CYS A 135 -7.52 3.64 3.29
N THR A 136 -8.36 3.11 2.40
CA THR A 136 -8.00 2.02 1.49
C THR A 136 -6.89 2.47 0.55
N MET A 137 -7.06 3.64 -0.06
CA MET A 137 -6.06 4.27 -0.92
C MET A 137 -4.71 4.48 -0.20
N ARG A 138 -4.72 4.85 1.08
CA ARG A 138 -3.49 5.12 1.84
C ARG A 138 -2.78 3.85 2.30
N CYS A 139 -3.53 2.80 2.66
CA CYS A 139 -2.98 1.70 3.45
C CYS A 139 -2.90 0.37 2.72
N THR A 140 -3.62 0.17 1.63
CA THR A 140 -3.65 -1.13 0.95
C THR A 140 -3.77 -0.99 -0.57
N ASN A 141 -3.44 -2.05 -1.30
CA ASN A 141 -3.56 -2.13 -2.75
C ASN A 141 -4.93 -2.65 -3.22
N LEU A 142 -5.88 -2.83 -2.30
CA LEU A 142 -7.21 -3.31 -2.65
C LEU A 142 -7.97 -2.30 -3.52
N ASN A 143 -8.76 -2.82 -4.46
CA ASN A 143 -9.62 -2.00 -5.29
C ASN A 143 -10.76 -1.40 -4.44
N ILE A 144 -10.78 -0.07 -4.37
CA ILE A 144 -11.77 0.73 -3.61
C ILE A 144 -13.20 0.38 -4.02
N GLU A 145 -13.46 0.23 -5.32
CA GLU A 145 -14.79 -0.08 -5.87
C GLU A 145 -15.31 -1.44 -5.40
N THR A 146 -14.41 -2.36 -5.09
CA THR A 146 -14.78 -3.70 -4.61
C THR A 146 -14.97 -3.74 -3.09
N VAL A 147 -14.20 -2.97 -2.33
CA VAL A 147 -14.13 -3.06 -0.86
C VAL A 147 -15.07 -2.08 -0.18
N CYS A 148 -15.07 -0.81 -0.58
CA CYS A 148 -15.76 0.23 0.17
C CYS A 148 -17.30 0.17 0.06
N PRO A 149 -17.89 -0.16 -1.11
CA PRO A 149 -19.33 -0.34 -1.21
C PRO A 149 -19.87 -1.55 -0.43
N ARG A 150 -19.01 -2.53 -0.12
CA ARG A 150 -19.41 -3.80 0.54
C ARG A 150 -18.99 -3.87 2.01
N TYR A 151 -18.65 -2.75 2.64
CA TYR A 151 -18.24 -2.75 4.04
C TYR A 151 -19.41 -3.10 4.98
N PRO A 152 -19.24 -4.02 5.96
CA PRO A 152 -18.00 -4.71 6.33
C PRO A 152 -17.58 -5.77 5.30
N PRO A 153 -16.29 -5.86 4.92
CA PRO A 153 -15.84 -6.81 3.92
C PRO A 153 -16.25 -8.21 4.35
N SER A 154 -17.01 -8.91 3.51
CA SER A 154 -17.31 -10.33 3.74
C SER A 154 -15.98 -11.06 3.90
N PRO A 155 -15.87 -12.03 4.84
CA PRO A 155 -14.68 -12.85 4.94
C PRO A 155 -14.31 -13.35 3.54
N PRO A 156 -13.03 -13.30 3.12
CA PRO A 156 -12.66 -13.89 1.84
C PRO A 156 -13.22 -15.30 1.83
N LEU A 157 -14.05 -15.62 0.83
CA LEU A 157 -14.54 -16.99 0.66
C LEU A 157 -13.29 -17.84 0.61
N ARG A 158 -13.06 -18.63 1.67
CA ARG A 158 -12.03 -19.65 1.65
C ARG A 158 -12.47 -20.57 0.53
N ASN A 159 -11.92 -20.40 -0.67
CA ASN A 159 -12.01 -21.41 -1.69
C ASN A 159 -11.44 -22.65 -1.01
N LYS A 160 -12.33 -23.57 -0.63
CA LYS A 160 -11.94 -24.94 -0.38
C LYS A 160 -11.41 -25.39 -1.72
N HIS A 161 -10.11 -25.20 -1.95
CA HIS A 161 -9.42 -26.02 -2.93
C HIS A 161 -9.68 -27.44 -2.46
N HIS A 162 -10.61 -28.11 -3.15
CA HIS A 162 -10.76 -29.53 -3.10
C HIS A 162 -9.38 -30.08 -3.45
N HIS A 163 -8.65 -30.55 -2.45
CA HIS A 163 -7.75 -31.66 -2.67
C HIS A 163 -8.65 -32.82 -3.07
N ALA A 164 -8.96 -32.92 -4.36
CA ALA A 164 -9.37 -34.16 -4.97
C ALA A 164 -8.19 -35.11 -4.73
N GLN A 165 -8.36 -36.09 -3.86
CA GLN A 165 -7.44 -37.22 -3.82
C GLN A 165 -7.48 -37.89 -5.21
N PRO A 166 -6.34 -38.17 -5.84
CA PRO A 166 -6.33 -38.99 -7.05
C PRO A 166 -6.86 -40.39 -6.71
N GLY A 167 -7.74 -40.87 -7.59
CA GLY A 167 -8.56 -42.06 -7.39
C GLY A 167 -7.77 -43.32 -7.08
N ALA A 168 -8.33 -44.13 -6.20
CA ALA A 168 -7.96 -45.54 -6.07
C ALA A 168 -8.39 -46.26 -7.35
N HIS A 169 -7.39 -46.82 -8.04
CA HIS A 169 -7.55 -47.80 -9.12
C HIS A 169 -8.51 -48.90 -8.70
N GLY A 170 -9.46 -49.21 -9.59
CA GLY A 170 -10.33 -50.37 -9.48
C GLY A 170 -9.53 -51.67 -9.45
N ARG A 171 -10.05 -52.63 -8.69
CA ARG A 171 -9.78 -54.05 -8.90
C ARG A 171 -11.12 -54.79 -8.92
N THR A 172 -11.53 -55.14 -10.13
CA THR A 172 -12.51 -56.19 -10.40
C THR A 172 -11.86 -57.55 -10.18
N GLN A 173 -12.64 -58.46 -9.56
CA GLN A 173 -12.69 -59.94 -9.63
C GLN A 173 -13.40 -60.37 -8.33
N GLY A 174 -14.55 -61.06 -8.29
CA GLY A 174 -15.18 -61.97 -9.26
C GLY A 174 -15.18 -63.38 -8.65
N GLY A 175 -16.36 -64.02 -8.59
CA GLY A 175 -16.51 -65.47 -8.37
C GLY A 175 -16.55 -65.92 -6.92
#